data_AF-A0A7C3J828-F1
#
_entry.id   AF-A0A7C3J828-F1
#
_cell.length_a   1.000
_cell.length_b   1.000
_cell.length_c   1.000
_cell.angle_alpha   90.00
_cell.angle_beta   90.00
_cell.angle_gamma   90.00
#
_symmetry.space_group_name_H-M   'P 1'
#
loop_
_entity.id
_entity.type
_entity.pdbx_description
1 polymer ?
#
loop_
_entity_poly.entity_id
_entity_poly.type
_entity_poly.pdbx_seq_one_letter_code
_entity_poly.pdbx_strand_id
1 'polypeptide(L)'
;MTPQLNDERCSFKIGWFQDTLPEFVSKFLFDKPTVIHLDADLYSSTLFVLIIIAPYLKRGDLLIFDEFYDCMHEFRAFYDFICSFTLDYEVVVAVGEFRKVAIKVI
;
A
#
# COMPACT_ATOMS: atom_id res chain seq x y z
N MET A 1 -21.43 -1.76 9.95
CA MET A 1 -20.99 -1.48 11.34
C MET A 1 -19.61 -2.07 11.49
N THR A 2 -18.64 -1.34 12.04
CA THR A 2 -17.30 -1.88 12.31
C THR A 2 -17.27 -2.67 13.61
N PRO A 3 -16.34 -3.63 13.76
CA PRO A 3 -16.09 -4.27 15.05
C PRO A 3 -15.80 -3.23 16.14
N GLN A 4 -16.21 -3.54 17.38
CA GLN A 4 -15.81 -2.74 18.54
C GLN A 4 -14.32 -2.95 18.82
N LEU A 5 -13.59 -1.84 18.96
CA LEU A 5 -12.17 -1.82 19.31
C LEU A 5 -12.04 -1.33 20.75
N ASN A 6 -11.25 -2.04 21.55
CA ASN A 6 -10.89 -1.63 22.91
C ASN A 6 -9.49 -0.99 22.97
N ASP A 7 -8.85 -0.77 21.81
CA ASP A 7 -7.49 -0.25 21.69
C ASP A 7 -7.49 0.98 20.76
N GLU A 8 -7.07 2.12 21.31
CA GLU A 8 -7.04 3.41 20.61
C GLU A 8 -5.99 3.47 19.49
N ARG A 9 -5.05 2.52 19.44
CA ARG A 9 -4.05 2.41 18.37
C ARG A 9 -4.65 1.86 17.07
N CYS A 10 -5.84 1.26 17.15
CA CYS A 10 -6.54 0.68 16.01
C CYS A 10 -7.73 1.57 15.64
N SER A 11 -7.97 1.74 14.34
CA SER A 11 -9.16 2.43 13.86
C SER A 11 -9.59 1.89 12.51
N PHE A 12 -10.88 2.01 12.19
CA PHE A 12 -11.44 1.66 10.89
C PHE A 12 -11.83 2.92 10.13
N LYS A 13 -11.57 2.95 8.83
CA LYS A 13 -12.08 3.95 7.89
C LYS A 13 -13.10 3.27 6.97
N ILE A 14 -14.37 3.62 7.11
CA ILE A 14 -15.47 2.99 6.37
C ILE A 14 -15.75 3.82 5.12
N GLY A 15 -15.58 3.23 3.95
CA GLY A 15 -15.87 3.87 2.68
C GLY A 15 -14.90 3.38 1.60
N TRP A 16 -15.01 3.96 0.41
CA TRP A 16 -14.07 3.69 -0.66
C TRP A 16 -12.73 4.39 -0.41
N PHE A 17 -11.66 3.92 -1.04
CA PHE A 17 -10.34 4.52 -0.89
C PHE A 17 -10.35 6.01 -1.27
N GLN A 18 -11.03 6.39 -2.34
CA GLN A 18 -11.11 7.79 -2.78
C GLN A 18 -11.81 8.72 -1.80
N ASP A 19 -12.70 8.18 -0.97
CA ASP A 19 -13.47 8.98 -0.02
C ASP A 19 -12.77 9.08 1.34
N THR A 20 -11.92 8.10 1.67
CA THR A 20 -11.42 7.93 3.06
C THR A 20 -9.91 8.01 3.20
N LEU A 21 -9.15 7.52 2.21
CA LEU A 21 -7.70 7.46 2.30
C LEU A 21 -7.04 8.85 2.29
N PRO A 22 -7.42 9.81 1.42
CA PRO A 22 -6.78 11.13 1.39
C PRO A 22 -6.84 11.87 2.73
N GLU A 23 -8.00 11.85 3.39
CA GLU A 23 -8.15 12.48 4.71
C GLU A 23 -7.28 11.77 5.74
N PHE A 24 -7.27 10.43 5.75
CA PHE A 24 -6.47 9.65 6.69
C PHE A 24 -4.98 9.95 6.55
N VAL A 25 -4.42 9.85 5.34
CA VAL A 25 -2.98 10.06 5.13
C VAL A 25 -2.56 11.50 5.46
N SER A 26 -3.42 12.48 5.21
CA SER A 26 -3.12 13.89 5.54
C SER A 26 -2.94 14.15 7.04
N LYS A 27 -3.53 13.30 7.89
CA LYS A 27 -3.50 13.40 9.36
C LYS A 27 -2.56 12.40 10.01
N PHE A 28 -2.12 11.38 9.27
CA PHE A 28 -1.24 10.35 9.79
C PHE A 28 0.21 10.86 9.86
N LEU A 29 0.89 10.55 10.96
CA LEU A 29 2.30 10.93 11.13
C LEU A 29 3.19 9.83 10.53
N PHE A 30 3.73 10.10 9.35
CA PHE A 30 4.73 9.24 8.69
C PHE A 30 6.14 9.55 9.20
N ASP A 31 6.36 9.59 10.51
CA ASP A 31 7.66 9.93 11.13
C ASP A 31 8.58 8.70 11.26
N LYS A 32 8.00 7.49 11.37
CA LYS A 32 8.71 6.21 11.50
C LYS A 32 8.64 5.38 10.21
N PRO A 33 9.54 4.39 10.03
CA PRO A 33 9.39 3.39 8.97
C PRO A 33 8.01 2.75 9.07
N THR A 34 7.27 2.78 7.97
CA THR A 34 5.87 2.36 7.91
C THR A 34 5.74 1.08 7.10
N VAL A 35 4.92 0.15 7.61
CA VAL A 35 4.51 -1.05 6.87
C VAL A 35 3.11 -0.81 6.32
N ILE A 36 2.95 -1.00 5.02
CA ILE A 36 1.68 -0.81 4.31
C ILE A 36 1.33 -2.14 3.65
N HIS A 37 0.22 -2.74 4.10
CA HIS A 37 -0.30 -3.96 3.53
C HIS A 37 -1.41 -3.62 2.54
N LEU A 38 -1.24 -4.04 1.28
CA LEU A 38 -2.13 -3.83 0.16
C LEU A 38 -2.79 -5.17 -0.15
N ASP A 39 -4.11 -5.17 -0.06
CA ASP A 39 -5.02 -6.28 -0.39
C ASP A 39 -6.23 -5.63 -1.07
N ALA A 40 -5.96 -5.02 -2.22
CA ALA A 40 -6.89 -4.13 -2.91
C ALA A 40 -7.52 -4.77 -4.15
N ASP A 41 -7.03 -5.95 -4.53
CA ASP A 41 -7.40 -6.84 -5.65
C ASP A 41 -7.32 -6.19 -7.03
N LEU A 42 -7.96 -5.04 -7.22
CA LEU A 42 -8.10 -4.37 -8.49
C LEU A 42 -6.93 -3.43 -8.79
N TYR A 43 -6.57 -3.35 -10.07
CA TYR A 43 -5.60 -2.38 -10.59
C TYR A 43 -5.91 -0.95 -10.16
N SER A 44 -7.14 -0.47 -10.38
CA SER A 44 -7.52 0.92 -10.11
C SER A 44 -7.47 1.24 -8.61
N SER A 45 -7.91 0.32 -7.76
CA SER A 45 -7.85 0.44 -6.30
C SER A 45 -6.40 0.53 -5.83
N THR A 46 -5.55 -0.41 -6.26
CA THR A 46 -4.13 -0.46 -5.89
C THR A 46 -3.38 0.78 -6.35
N LEU A 47 -3.54 1.17 -7.61
CA LEU A 47 -2.88 2.36 -8.16
C LEU A 47 -3.31 3.63 -7.43
N PHE A 48 -4.60 3.76 -7.11
CA PHE A 48 -5.10 4.89 -6.35
C PHE A 48 -4.42 4.99 -4.98
N VAL A 49 -4.35 3.88 -4.23
CA VAL A 49 -3.67 3.84 -2.94
C VAL A 49 -2.21 4.26 -3.08
N LEU A 50 -1.48 3.65 -4.03
CA LEU A 50 -0.06 3.94 -4.29
C LEU A 50 0.19 5.42 -4.60
N ILE A 51 -0.63 6.05 -5.46
CA ILE A 51 -0.52 7.48 -5.79
C ILE A 51 -0.74 8.35 -4.55
N ILE A 52 -1.75 8.04 -3.73
CA ILE A 52 -2.09 8.85 -2.56
C ILE A 52 -1.01 8.76 -1.47
N ILE A 53 -0.39 7.60 -1.29
CA ILE A 53 0.68 7.42 -0.30
C ILE A 53 2.05 7.86 -0.81
N ALA A 54 2.24 8.02 -2.13
CA ALA A 54 3.54 8.31 -2.75
C ALA A 54 4.33 9.46 -2.10
N PRO A 55 3.72 10.61 -1.76
CA PRO A 55 4.44 11.73 -1.15
C PRO A 55 4.98 11.43 0.26
N TYR A 56 4.48 10.37 0.90
CA TYR A 56 4.80 10.00 2.27
C TYR A 56 5.77 8.80 2.34
N LEU A 57 5.99 8.10 1.22
CA LEU A 57 6.93 6.99 1.15
C LEU A 57 8.37 7.49 1.31
N LYS A 58 9.12 6.81 2.16
CA LYS A 58 10.54 7.10 2.41
C LYS A 58 11.35 5.81 2.50
N ARG A 59 12.67 5.97 2.38
CA ARG A 59 13.64 4.89 2.55
C ARG A 59 13.37 4.10 3.85
N GLY A 60 13.26 2.78 3.71
CA GLY A 60 12.99 1.85 4.79
C GLY A 60 11.51 1.48 4.98
N ASP A 61 10.58 2.15 4.31
CA ASP A 61 9.17 1.74 4.30
C ASP A 61 9.01 0.40 3.56
N LEU A 62 8.01 -0.37 3.99
CA LEU A 62 7.71 -1.70 3.45
C LEU A 62 6.29 -1.73 2.88
N LEU A 63 6.18 -2.09 1.60
CA LEU A 63 4.92 -2.38 0.91
C LEU A 63 4.75 -3.88 0.82
N ILE A 64 3.63 -4.42 1.28
CA ILE A 64 3.27 -5.83 1.17
C ILE A 64 2.05 -5.93 0.26
N PHE A 65 2.09 -6.81 -0.73
CA PHE A 65 1.02 -7.08 -1.69
C PHE A 65 0.51 -8.51 -1.47
N ASP A 66 -0.81 -8.70 -1.32
CA ASP A 66 -1.42 -10.03 -1.10
C ASP A 66 -1.67 -10.81 -2.39
N GLU A 67 -1.86 -10.13 -3.52
CA GLU A 67 -2.16 -10.72 -4.83
C GLU A 67 -1.27 -10.17 -5.95
N PHE A 68 0.05 -10.27 -5.77
CA PHE A 68 1.03 -9.70 -6.69
C PHE A 68 1.31 -10.52 -7.96
N TYR A 69 0.78 -11.74 -8.06
CA TYR A 69 1.02 -12.63 -9.21
C TYR A 69 0.18 -12.26 -10.45
N ASP A 70 -0.92 -11.52 -10.27
CA ASP A 70 -1.78 -11.13 -11.38
C ASP A 70 -1.17 -9.95 -12.16
N CYS A 71 -0.75 -10.22 -13.39
CA CYS A 71 -0.11 -9.25 -14.27
C CYS A 71 -1.02 -8.10 -14.74
N MET A 72 -2.33 -8.16 -14.49
CA MET A 72 -3.30 -7.15 -14.88
C MET A 72 -3.77 -6.29 -13.70
N HIS A 73 -3.39 -6.64 -12.47
CA HIS A 73 -3.90 -6.03 -11.25
C HIS A 73 -2.82 -5.42 -10.38
N GLU A 74 -2.55 -5.93 -9.18
CA GLU A 74 -1.63 -5.28 -8.22
C GLU A 74 -0.22 -5.10 -8.81
N PHE A 75 0.29 -6.12 -9.52
CA PHE A 75 1.58 -6.02 -10.21
C PHE A 75 1.59 -4.89 -11.23
N ARG A 76 0.53 -4.78 -12.04
CA ARG A 76 0.44 -3.75 -13.07
C ARG A 76 0.37 -2.36 -12.47
N ALA A 77 -0.41 -2.20 -11.40
CA ALA A 77 -0.54 -0.95 -10.67
C ALA A 77 0.81 -0.53 -10.07
N PHE A 78 1.54 -1.48 -9.47
CA PHE A 78 2.87 -1.23 -8.94
C PHE A 78 3.88 -0.88 -10.05
N TYR A 79 3.86 -1.59 -11.17
CA TYR A 79 4.72 -1.29 -12.32
C TYR A 79 4.49 0.13 -12.85
N ASP A 80 3.24 0.50 -13.13
CA ASP A 80 2.89 1.82 -13.64
C ASP A 80 3.22 2.93 -12.61
N PHE A 81 3.06 2.64 -11.32
CA PHE A 81 3.47 3.50 -10.22
C PHE A 81 4.99 3.76 -10.21
N ILE A 82 5.81 2.71 -10.23
CA ILE A 82 7.28 2.86 -10.23
C ILE A 82 7.77 3.62 -11.47
N CYS A 83 7.19 3.33 -12.65
CA CYS A 83 7.51 4.05 -13.88
C CYS A 83 7.18 5.56 -13.80
N SER A 84 6.22 5.94 -12.96
CA SER A 84 5.76 7.33 -12.83
C SER A 84 6.48 8.11 -11.73
N PHE A 85 6.80 7.46 -10.60
CA PHE A 85 7.33 8.12 -9.40
C PHE A 85 8.85 7.96 -9.20
N THR A 86 9.52 7.12 -10.01
CA THR A 86 10.99 6.92 -9.96
C THR A 86 11.48 6.57 -8.55
N LEU A 87 10.79 5.63 -7.90
CA LEU A 87 11.12 5.15 -6.57
C LEU A 87 12.07 3.96 -6.66
N ASP A 88 13.22 4.03 -6.00
CA ASP A 88 14.10 2.86 -5.87
C ASP A 88 13.53 1.89 -4.83
N TYR A 89 13.57 0.60 -5.16
CA TYR A 89 13.03 -0.45 -4.31
C TYR A 89 13.82 -1.75 -4.40
N GLU A 90 13.72 -2.57 -3.36
CA GLU A 90 14.18 -3.96 -3.36
C GLU A 90 13.04 -4.91 -3.01
N VAL A 91 13.02 -6.08 -3.65
CA VAL A 91 12.13 -7.18 -3.25
C VAL A 91 12.78 -7.92 -2.08
N VAL A 92 12.17 -7.85 -0.89
CA VAL A 92 12.69 -8.46 0.33
C VAL A 92 12.29 -9.94 0.41
N VAL A 93 11.02 -10.23 0.10
CA VAL A 93 10.45 -11.58 0.15
C VAL A 93 9.43 -11.73 -0.98
N ALA A 94 9.42 -12.89 -1.61
CA ALA A 94 8.34 -13.35 -2.49
C ALA A 94 7.98 -14.80 -2.12
N VAL A 95 6.68 -15.09 -2.00
CA VAL A 95 6.17 -16.42 -1.62
C VAL A 95 5.16 -16.91 -2.66
N GLY A 96 5.19 -18.22 -2.95
CA GLY A 96 4.21 -18.88 -3.80
C GLY A 96 4.17 -18.29 -5.21
N GLU A 97 5.31 -18.32 -5.92
CA GLU A 97 5.43 -17.82 -7.29
C GLU A 97 4.99 -16.35 -7.43
N PHE A 98 5.47 -15.49 -6.52
CA PHE A 98 5.10 -14.06 -6.44
C PHE A 98 3.64 -13.80 -6.10
N ARG A 99 2.90 -14.77 -5.55
CA ARG A 99 1.55 -14.51 -5.06
C ARG A 99 1.55 -13.41 -4.00
N LYS A 100 2.45 -13.51 -3.03
CA LYS A 100 2.65 -12.48 -1.98
C LYS A 100 4.06 -11.93 -2.06
N VAL A 101 4.19 -10.61 -2.04
CA VAL A 101 5.49 -9.94 -2.16
C VAL A 101 5.61 -8.82 -1.15
N ALA A 102 6.78 -8.73 -0.51
CA ALA A 102 7.17 -7.60 0.33
C ALA A 102 8.30 -6.83 -0.35
N ILE A 103 8.10 -5.53 -0.57
CA ILE A 103 9.00 -4.61 -1.24
C ILE A 103 9.41 -3.52 -0.26
N LYS A 104 10.71 -3.24 -0.17
CA LYS A 104 11.25 -2.17 0.65
C LYS A 104 11.71 -1.01 -0.21
N VAL A 105 11.34 0.20 0.18
CA VAL A 105 11.82 1.45 -0.44
C VAL A 105 13.28 1.69 -0.03
N ILE A 106 14.16 1.99 -0.98
CA ILE A 106 15.60 2.17 -0.72
C ILE A 106 16.15 3.54 -1.10
#